data_AF-A0A1G1FT66-F1
#
_entry.id   AF-A0A1G1FT66-F1
#
_cell.length_a   1.000
_cell.length_b   1.000
_cell.length_c   1.000
_cell.angle_alpha   90.00
_cell.angle_beta   90.00
_cell.angle_gamma   90.00
#
_symmetry.space_group_name_H-M   'P 1'
#
loop_
_entity.id
_entity.type
_entity.pdbx_description
1 polymer ?
#
loop_
_entity_poly.entity_id
_entity_poly.type
_entity_poly.pdbx_seq_one_letter_code
_entity_poly.pdbx_strand_id
1 'polypeptide(L)' 'MPIKIDIYMAEMCGSYHELNANLNRAIAELKASAEVVYHTVSYDEAISKGIKGSPSIWMNGKDAFEGSSSPGIM' A
#
# COMPACT_ATOMS: atom_id res chain seq x y z
N MET A 1 -10.81 -16.18 4.49
CA MET A 1 -9.45 -15.77 4.91
C MET A 1 -9.40 -14.25 4.85
N PRO A 2 -8.78 -13.56 5.82
CA PRO A 2 -8.66 -12.10 5.77
C PRO A 2 -7.86 -11.68 4.54
N ILE A 3 -8.19 -10.53 3.97
CA ILE A 3 -7.44 -9.93 2.87
C ILE A 3 -6.13 -9.41 3.44
N LYS A 4 -4.99 -9.81 2.87
CA LYS A 4 -3.69 -9.26 3.27
C LYS A 4 -3.41 -8.01 2.45
N ILE A 5 -3.13 -6.89 3.13
CA ILE A 5 -2.80 -5.61 2.52
C ILE A 5 -1.41 -5.21 2.99
N ASP A 6 -0.42 -5.29 2.10
CA ASP A 6 0.95 -4.83 2.36
C ASP A 6 1.12 -3.44 1.75
N ILE A 7 1.58 -2.48 2.55
CA ILE A 7 1.78 -1.09 2.13
C ILE A 7 3.25 -0.77 2.23
N TYR A 8 3.87 -0.49 1.08
CA TYR A 8 5.28 -0.14 0.97
C TYR A 8 5.42 1.37 0.84
N MET A 9 6.22 1.97 1.71
CA MET A 9 6.44 3.41 1.76
C MET A 9 7.92 3.74 1.88
N ALA A 10 8.34 4.84 1.26
CA ALA A 10 9.63 5.45 1.54
C ALA A 10 9.65 6.07 2.95
N GLU A 11 10.84 6.21 3.54
CA GLU A 11 11.05 6.76 4.90
C GLU A 11 10.41 8.14 5.12
N MET A 12 10.29 8.95 4.06
CA MET A 12 9.68 10.30 4.09
C MET A 12 8.29 10.36 3.44
N CYS A 13 7.48 9.29 3.57
CA CYS A 13 6.12 9.30 3.03
C CYS A 13 5.16 10.13 3.89
N GLY A 14 4.88 11.36 3.48
CA GLY A 14 3.96 12.27 4.19
C GLY A 14 2.49 11.85 4.18
N SER A 15 2.10 10.92 3.30
CA SER A 15 0.71 10.47 3.14
C SER A 15 0.29 9.33 4.07
N TYR A 16 1.17 8.88 5.00
CA TYR A 16 0.87 7.75 5.89
C TYR A 16 -0.45 7.91 6.67
N HIS A 17 -0.63 9.05 7.34
CA HIS A 17 -1.80 9.27 8.18
C HIS A 17 -3.11 9.30 7.38
N GLU A 18 -3.10 9.96 6.23
CA GLU A 18 -4.26 10.02 5.33
C GLU A 18 -4.58 8.64 4.74
N LEU A 19 -3.55 7.91 4.27
CA LEU A 19 -3.70 6.57 3.74
C LEU A 19 -4.27 5.60 4.78
N ASN A 20 -3.73 5.62 6.01
CA ASN A 20 -4.23 4.80 7.11
C ASN A 20 -5.69 5.13 7.46
N ALA A 21 -6.06 6.41 7.50
CA ALA A 21 -7.45 6.80 7.74
C ALA A 21 -8.39 6.29 6.62
N ASN A 22 -7.98 6.44 5.37
CA ASN A 22 -8.74 5.99 4.21
C ASN A 22 -8.92 4.47 4.17
N LEU A 23 -7.87 3.71 4.48
CA LEU A 23 -7.92 2.24 4.54
C LEU A 23 -8.84 1.74 5.65
N ASN A 24 -8.70 2.28 6.85
CA ASN A 24 -9.56 1.89 7.97
C ASN A 24 -11.03 2.18 7.68
N ARG A 25 -11.32 3.32 7.07
CA ARG A 25 -12.68 3.65 6.61
C ARG A 25 -13.18 2.65 5.58
N ALA A 26 -12.40 2.37 4.53
CA ALA A 26 -12.80 1.45 3.47
C ALA A 26 -13.04 0.02 3.99
N ILE A 27 -12.17 -0.49 4.87
CA ILE A 27 -12.31 -1.81 5.49
C ILE A 27 -13.60 -1.88 6.32
N ALA A 28 -13.88 -0.84 7.11
CA ALA A 28 -15.09 -0.75 7.93
C ALA A 28 -16.37 -0.69 7.08
N GLU A 29 -16.38 0.15 6.04
CA GLU A 29 -17.53 0.30 5.12
C GLU A 29 -17.83 -0.99 4.37
N LEU A 30 -16.79 -1.71 3.93
CA LEU A 30 -16.92 -2.98 3.22
C LEU A 30 -17.23 -4.17 4.16
N LYS A 31 -17.22 -3.96 5.48
CA LYS A 31 -17.31 -5.02 6.50
C LYS A 31 -16.33 -6.16 6.23
N ALA A 32 -15.17 -5.82 5.67
CA ALA A 32 -14.15 -6.77 5.28
C ALA A 32 -13.26 -7.11 6.48
N SER A 33 -12.76 -8.34 6.52
CA SER A 33 -11.65 -8.69 7.41
C SER A 33 -10.36 -8.53 6.61
N ALA A 34 -9.52 -7.57 7.00
CA ALA A 34 -8.23 -7.31 6.36
C ALA A 34 -7.12 -7.17 7.40
N GLU A 35 -5.95 -7.70 7.07
CA GLU A 35 -4.71 -7.52 7.82
C GLU A 35 -3.85 -6.51 7.05
N VAL A 36 -3.59 -5.35 7.67
CA VAL A 36 -2.81 -4.27 7.05
C VAL A 36 -1.42 -4.25 7.67
N VAL A 37 -0.40 -4.37 6.84
CA VAL A 37 1.02 -4.35 7.24
C VAL A 37 1.73 -3.23 6.51
N TYR A 38 2.38 -2.34 7.27
CA TYR A 38 3.17 -1.24 6.73
C TYR A 38 4.65 -1.62 6.71
N HIS A 39 5.28 -1.43 5.55
CA HIS A 39 6.70 -1.67 5.31
C HIS A 39 7.34 -0.36 4.91
N THR A 40 8.36 0.04 5.65
CA THR A 40 9.26 1.11 5.21
C THR A 40 10.35 0.47 4.36
N VAL A 41 10.50 0.92 3.12
CA VAL A 41 11.48 0.38 2.17
C VAL A 41 12.44 1.47 1.71
N SER A 42 13.72 1.12 1.57
CA SER A 42 14.69 1.96 0.89
C SER A 42 14.47 1.92 -0.63
N TYR A 43 15.11 2.83 -1.36
CA TYR A 43 15.06 2.81 -2.82
C TYR A 43 15.55 1.48 -3.40
N ASP A 44 16.70 0.98 -2.93
CA ASP A 44 17.28 -0.28 -3.42
C ASP A 44 16.37 -1.49 -3.11
N GLU A 45 15.74 -1.49 -1.92
CA GLU A 45 14.79 -2.53 -1.56
C GLU A 45 13.54 -2.48 -2.45
N ALA A 46 13.00 -1.28 -2.72
CA ALA A 46 11.86 -1.09 -3.61
C ALA A 46 12.16 -1.64 -5.02
N ILE A 47 13.32 -1.30 -5.59
CA ILE A 47 13.75 -1.81 -6.89
C ILE A 47 13.87 -3.35 -6.89
N SER A 48 14.49 -3.93 -5.86
CA SER A 48 14.64 -5.39 -5.74
C SER A 48 13.30 -6.14 -5.67
N LYS A 49 12.27 -5.50 -5.12
CA LYS A 49 10.90 -6.03 -4.99
C LYS A 49 10.01 -5.68 -6.18
N GLY A 50 10.50 -4.91 -7.15
CA GLY A 50 9.70 -4.43 -8.28
C GLY A 50 8.65 -3.38 -7.90
N ILE A 51 8.80 -2.74 -6.74
CA ILE A 51 7.93 -1.65 -6.27
C ILE A 51 8.28 -0.39 -7.07
N LYS A 52 7.27 0.19 -7.73
CA LYS A 52 7.46 1.30 -8.68
C LYS A 52 7.11 2.67 -8.12
N GLY A 53 6.54 2.75 -6.92
CA GLY A 53 6.11 4.01 -6.31
C GLY A 53 5.99 3.94 -4.79
N SER A 54 5.72 5.09 -4.18
CA SER A 54 5.47 5.22 -2.75
C SER A 54 4.34 6.24 -2.54
N PRO A 55 3.24 5.88 -1.86
CA PRO A 55 2.95 4.55 -1.32
C PRO A 55 2.59 3.54 -2.41
N SER A 56 2.99 2.27 -2.24
CA SER A 56 2.53 1.14 -3.05
C SER A 56 1.67 0.22 -2.20
N ILE A 57 0.51 -0.19 -2.71
CA ILE A 57 -0.47 -1.02 -1.99
C ILE A 57 -0.56 -2.37 -2.70
N TRP A 58 -0.22 -3.44 -1.99
CA TRP A 58 -0.31 -4.80 -2.49
C TRP A 58 -1.42 -5.55 -1.76
N MET A 59 -2.31 -6.18 -2.52
CA MET A 59 -3.37 -7.03 -1.98
C MET A 59 -3.05 -8.49 -2.30
N ASN A 60 -2.95 -9.33 -1.27
CA ASN A 60 -2.63 -10.75 -1.37
C ASN A 60 -1.37 -11.02 -2.22
N GLY A 61 -0.33 -10.18 -2.04
CA GLY A 61 0.96 -10.31 -2.73
C GLY A 61 1.00 -9.81 -4.17
N LYS A 62 -0.04 -9.11 -4.64
CA LYS A 62 -0.07 -8.46 -5.97
C LYS A 62 -0.32 -6.98 -5.85
N ASP A 63 0.30 -6.18 -6.71
CA ASP A 63 0.07 -4.74 -6.72
C ASP A 63 -1.39 -4.44 -7.11
N ALA A 64 -2.07 -3.66 -6.26
CA ALA A 64 -3.46 -3.29 -6.44
C ALA A 64 -3.70 -2.43 -7.70
N PHE A 65 -2.65 -1.78 -8.20
CA PHE A 65 -2.70 -0.82 -9.30
C PHE A 65 -1.87 -1.28 -10.52
N GLU A 66 -1.55 -2.57 -10.61
CA GLU A 66 -0.91 -3.15 -11.80
C GLU A 66 -1.85 -3.05 -13.02
N GLY A 67 -1.78 -1.95 -13.77
CA GLY A 67 -2.56 -1.71 -14.99
C GLY A 67 -3.36 -0.40 -15.06
N SER A 68 -3.43 0.38 -13.98
CA SER A 68 -4.09 1.69 -13.95
C SER A 68 -3.36 2.65 -13.02
N SER A 69 -3.46 3.95 -13.29
CA SER A 69 -2.73 5.05 -12.65
C SER A 69 -2.50 4.82 -11.15
N SER A 70 -1.26 4.47 -10.81
CA SER A 70 -0.80 4.46 -9.42
C SER A 70 -1.00 5.87 -8.86
N PRO A 71 -1.77 6.07 -7.78
CA PRO A 71 -2.14 7.40 -7.26
C PRO A 71 -0.96 8.15 -6.59
N GLY A 72 0.28 7.92 -7.05
CA GLY A 72 1.50 8.46 -6.46
C GLY A 72 2.63 8.79 -7.44
N ILE A 73 2.40 8.78 -8.76
CA ILE A 73 3.37 9.31 -9.73
C ILE A 73 2.71 10.45 -10.50
N MET A 74 2.99 11.70 -10.09
CA MET A 74 3.01 12.86 -10.99
C MET A 74 4.46 13.14 -11.37
#